data_AF-A0A8J7BD13-F1
#
_entry.id   AF-A0A8J7BD13-F1
#
_cell.length_a   1.000
_cell.length_b   1.000
_cell.length_c   1.000
_cell.angle_alpha   90.00
_cell.angle_beta   90.00
_cell.angle_gamma   90.00
#
_symmetry.space_group_name_H-M   'P 1'
#
loop_
_entity.id
_entity.type
_entity.pdbx_description
1 polymer ?
#
loop_
_entity_poly.entity_id
_entity_poly.type
_entity_poly.pdbx_seq_one_letter_code
_entity_poly.pdbx_strand_id
1 'polypeptide(L)'
;MDTEQRLTQIEAQLSLLAEATARIESKLEQVLTELARPPRTDRRSWFPIKEAYWQLGFKNPDALTYWLRRGRRENWLKLGVHFKPRFPGAGRSPLLVHLERCEAVATKRN
;
A
#
# COMPACT_ATOMS: atom_id res chain seq x y z
N MET A 1 -48.21 -27.28 -13.28
CA MET A 1 -47.53 -25.97 -13.08
C MET A 1 -47.69 -25.23 -14.38
N ASP A 2 -48.39 -24.11 -14.34
CA ASP A 2 -48.77 -23.37 -15.54
C ASP A 2 -47.54 -22.70 -16.17
N THR A 3 -47.46 -22.62 -17.49
CA THR A 3 -46.31 -22.03 -18.19
C THR A 3 -46.11 -20.56 -17.81
N GLU A 4 -47.20 -19.86 -17.51
CA GLU A 4 -47.17 -18.47 -17.03
C GLU A 4 -46.52 -18.35 -15.66
N GLN A 5 -46.82 -19.26 -14.72
CA GLN A 5 -46.19 -19.26 -13.39
C GLN A 5 -44.68 -19.47 -13.46
N ARG A 6 -44.21 -20.29 -14.41
CA ARG A 6 -42.78 -20.51 -14.65
C ARG A 6 -42.11 -19.27 -15.23
N LEU A 7 -42.77 -18.57 -16.15
CA LEU A 7 -42.29 -17.31 -16.73
C LEU A 7 -42.13 -16.24 -15.65
N THR A 8 -43.16 -16.01 -14.83
CA THR A 8 -43.10 -15.04 -13.73
C THR A 8 -42.00 -15.37 -12.72
N GLN A 9 -41.78 -16.66 -12.43
CA GLN A 9 -40.71 -17.08 -11.53
C GLN A 9 -39.31 -16.84 -12.12
N ILE A 10 -39.12 -17.07 -13.42
CA ILE A 10 -37.87 -16.77 -14.12
C ILE A 10 -37.60 -15.26 -14.16
N GLU A 11 -38.62 -14.45 -14.42
CA GLU A 11 -38.50 -12.97 -14.40
C GLU A 11 -38.08 -12.46 -13.02
N ALA A 12 -38.68 -12.99 -11.95
CA ALA A 12 -38.29 -12.65 -10.58
C ALA A 12 -36.84 -13.06 -10.27
N GLN A 13 -36.40 -14.24 -10.73
CA GLN A 13 -35.02 -14.70 -10.57
C GLN A 13 -34.02 -13.83 -11.34
N LEU A 14 -34.37 -13.42 -12.57
CA LEU A 14 -33.55 -12.52 -13.38
C LEU A 14 -33.39 -11.15 -12.71
N SER A 15 -34.46 -10.61 -12.12
CA SER A 15 -34.41 -9.35 -11.39
C SER A 15 -33.47 -9.42 -10.18
N LEU A 16 -33.55 -10.51 -9.40
CA LEU A 16 -32.67 -10.72 -8.25
C LEU A 16 -31.19 -10.87 -8.65
N LEU A 17 -30.93 -11.55 -9.77
CA LEU A 17 -29.58 -11.68 -10.31
C LEU A 17 -29.02 -10.34 -10.81
N ALA A 18 -29.85 -9.52 -11.45
CA ALA A 18 -29.45 -8.19 -11.89
C ALA A 18 -29.05 -7.30 -10.70
N GLU A 19 -29.85 -7.31 -9.62
CA GLU A 19 -29.53 -6.57 -8.40
C GLU A 19 -28.25 -7.07 -7.72
N ALA A 20 -28.06 -8.40 -7.66
CA ALA A 20 -26.85 -8.98 -7.10
C ALA A 20 -25.61 -8.57 -7.90
N THR A 21 -25.72 -8.55 -9.23
CA THR A 21 -24.63 -8.14 -10.13
C THR A 21 -24.27 -6.68 -9.93
N ALA A 22 -25.26 -5.77 -9.89
CA ALA A 22 -25.04 -4.35 -9.63
C ALA A 22 -24.37 -4.09 -8.26
N ARG A 23 -24.75 -4.86 -7.23
CA ARG A 23 -24.10 -4.78 -5.90
C ARG A 23 -22.64 -5.24 -5.94
N ILE A 24 -22.32 -6.27 -6.72
CA ILE A 24 -20.95 -6.75 -6.89
C ILE A 24 -20.11 -5.71 -7.62
N GLU A 25 -20.61 -5.15 -8.72
CA GLU A 25 -19.93 -4.11 -9.49
C GLU A 25 -19.62 -2.89 -8.63
N SER A 26 -20.60 -2.41 -7.86
CA SER A 26 -20.40 -1.27 -6.94
C SER A 26 -19.34 -1.56 -5.87
N LYS A 27 -19.31 -2.77 -5.31
CA LYS A 27 -18.25 -3.17 -4.36
C LYS A 27 -16.88 -3.25 -5.03
N LEU A 28 -16.82 -3.72 -6.27
CA LEU A 28 -15.59 -3.80 -7.05
C LEU A 28 -15.02 -2.41 -7.31
N GLU A 29 -15.86 -1.44 -7.70
CA GLU A 29 -15.45 -0.04 -7.86
C GLU A 29 -14.94 0.57 -6.56
N GLN A 30 -15.59 0.29 -5.42
CA GLN A 30 -15.12 0.75 -4.11
C GLN A 30 -13.74 0.18 -3.76
N VAL A 31 -13.54 -1.12 -3.99
CA VAL A 31 -12.25 -1.78 -3.74
C VAL A 31 -11.16 -1.21 -4.67
N LEU A 32 -11.47 -1.03 -5.96
CA LEU A 32 -10.54 -0.42 -6.91
C LEU A 32 -10.20 1.03 -6.52
N THR A 33 -11.17 1.78 -6.02
CA THR A 33 -10.96 3.16 -5.53
C THR A 33 -10.08 3.19 -4.28
N GLU A 34 -10.28 2.28 -3.33
CA GLU A 34 -9.42 2.17 -2.14
C GLU A 34 -8.01 1.67 -2.50
N LEU A 35 -7.86 0.78 -3.48
CA LEU A 35 -6.55 0.35 -3.99
C LEU A 35 -5.82 1.45 -4.78
N ALA A 36 -6.55 2.29 -5.51
CA ALA A 36 -6.01 3.44 -6.22
C ALA A 36 -5.70 4.61 -5.29
N ARG A 37 -6.24 4.60 -4.06
CA ARG A 37 -5.94 5.61 -3.06
C ARG A 37 -4.46 5.48 -2.66
N PRO A 38 -3.64 6.54 -2.80
CA PRO A 38 -2.28 6.49 -2.29
C PRO A 38 -2.35 6.20 -0.78
N PRO A 39 -1.44 5.36 -0.23
CA PRO A 39 -1.48 5.02 1.19
C PRO A 39 -1.51 6.30 2.01
N ARG A 40 -2.56 6.42 2.84
CA ARG A 40 -2.70 7.53 3.78
C ARG A 40 -1.37 7.64 4.51
N THR A 41 -0.72 8.80 4.41
CA THR A 41 0.53 9.09 5.14
C THR A 41 0.22 9.17 6.61
N ASP A 42 0.03 8.03 7.24
CA ASP A 42 -0.27 7.94 8.64
C ASP A 42 1.03 8.18 9.40
N ARG A 43 0.96 8.91 10.52
CA ARG A 43 2.13 9.15 11.39
C ARG A 43 2.75 7.84 11.90
N ARG A 44 2.06 6.72 11.76
CA ARG A 44 2.48 5.35 12.06
C ARG A 44 3.41 4.71 11.03
N SER A 45 3.65 5.32 9.86
CA SER A 45 4.46 4.67 8.82
C SER A 45 5.95 5.01 8.87
N TRP A 46 6.39 5.90 9.78
CA TRP A 46 7.77 6.39 9.88
C TRP A 46 8.50 5.83 11.11
N PHE A 47 9.49 4.96 10.87
CA PHE A 47 10.18 4.23 11.92
C PHE A 47 11.67 4.59 11.99
N PRO A 48 12.27 4.65 13.18
CA PRO A 48 13.72 4.68 13.32
C PRO A 48 14.37 3.51 12.58
N ILE A 49 15.57 3.71 12.02
CA ILE A 49 16.33 2.65 11.34
C ILE A 49 16.50 1.40 12.22
N LYS A 50 16.72 1.58 13.54
CA LYS A 50 16.86 0.49 14.50
C LYS A 50 15.61 -0.39 14.63
N GLU A 51 14.44 0.12 14.27
CA GLU A 51 13.18 -0.62 14.30
C GLU A 51 12.79 -1.10 12.90
N ALA A 52 13.18 -0.37 11.86
CA ALA A 52 12.79 -0.66 10.48
C ALA A 52 13.63 -1.76 9.81
N TYR A 53 14.89 -1.97 10.22
CA TYR A 53 15.83 -2.81 9.48
C TYR A 53 15.36 -4.26 9.31
N TRP A 54 14.87 -4.88 10.39
CA TRP A 54 14.43 -6.28 10.36
C TRP A 54 13.10 -6.45 9.65
N GLN A 55 12.19 -5.47 9.75
CA GLN A 55 10.90 -5.48 9.03
C GLN A 55 11.11 -5.39 7.52
N LEU A 56 12.13 -4.63 7.11
CA LEU A 56 12.59 -4.57 5.74
C LEU A 56 13.55 -5.72 5.39
N GLY A 57 13.75 -6.76 6.23
CA GLY A 57 14.57 -7.92 5.89
C GLY A 57 16.08 -7.66 5.77
N PHE A 58 16.59 -6.56 6.33
CA PHE A 58 18.03 -6.32 6.46
C PHE A 58 18.61 -7.05 7.66
N LYS A 59 19.88 -7.48 7.56
CA LYS A 59 20.58 -8.19 8.64
C LYS A 59 20.89 -7.32 9.85
N ASN A 60 21.10 -6.02 9.64
CA ASN A 60 21.42 -5.06 10.70
C ASN A 60 21.05 -3.61 10.28
N PRO A 61 21.01 -2.66 11.24
CA PRO A 61 20.74 -1.25 10.97
C PRO A 61 21.70 -0.59 9.96
N ASP A 62 22.96 -1.01 9.92
CA ASP A 62 23.98 -0.43 9.04
C ASP A 62 23.75 -0.81 7.58
N ALA A 63 23.31 -2.04 7.32
CA ALA A 63 22.94 -2.51 5.99
C ALA A 63 21.75 -1.72 5.43
N LEU A 64 20.73 -1.45 6.27
CA LEU A 64 19.62 -0.55 5.89
C LEU A 64 20.14 0.87 5.61
N THR A 65 21.02 1.39 6.47
CA THR A 65 21.61 2.73 6.27
C THR A 65 22.39 2.84 4.96
N TYR A 66 23.18 1.82 4.63
CA TYR A 66 23.91 1.75 3.37
C TYR A 66 22.96 1.72 2.17
N TRP A 67 21.92 0.89 2.22
CA TRP A 67 20.90 0.81 1.17
C TRP A 67 20.18 2.16 0.96
N LEU A 68 19.81 2.86 2.04
CA LEU A 68 19.21 4.20 1.94
C LEU A 68 20.15 5.22 1.28
N ARG A 69 21.45 5.19 1.62
CA ARG A 69 22.47 6.07 1.01
C ARG A 69 22.66 5.76 -0.47
N ARG A 70 22.76 4.47 -0.83
CA ARG A 70 22.87 4.01 -2.21
C ARG A 70 21.66 4.44 -3.03
N GLY A 71 20.45 4.17 -2.55
CA GLY A 71 19.23 4.52 -3.28
C GLY A 71 18.97 6.02 -3.40
N ARG A 72 19.45 6.82 -2.44
CA ARG A 72 19.48 8.27 -2.61
C ARG A 72 20.45 8.68 -3.71
N ARG A 73 21.66 8.11 -3.75
CA ARG A 73 22.69 8.42 -4.76
C ARG A 73 22.24 8.02 -6.17
N GLU A 74 21.54 6.89 -6.27
CA GLU A 74 21.00 6.33 -7.52
C GLU A 74 19.56 6.81 -7.83
N ASN A 75 19.03 7.77 -7.05
CA ASN A 75 17.74 8.44 -7.25
C ASN A 75 16.46 7.57 -7.21
N TRP A 76 16.53 6.29 -6.84
CA TRP A 76 15.33 5.46 -6.63
C TRP A 76 14.77 5.55 -5.20
N LEU A 77 15.48 6.18 -4.25
CA LEU A 77 14.91 6.65 -2.99
C LEU A 77 14.95 8.17 -2.89
N LYS A 78 13.84 8.74 -2.45
CA LYS A 78 13.65 10.19 -2.28
C LYS A 78 13.53 10.58 -0.81
N LEU A 79 14.28 11.62 -0.40
CA LEU A 79 14.17 12.25 0.91
C LEU A 79 12.75 12.83 1.10
N GLY A 80 12.15 12.68 2.27
CA GLY A 80 10.77 13.08 2.55
C GLY A 80 9.72 12.09 2.05
N VAL A 81 10.07 11.23 1.09
CA VAL A 81 9.18 10.19 0.55
C VAL A 81 9.44 8.84 1.21
N HIS A 82 10.69 8.39 1.21
CA HIS A 82 11.10 7.06 1.68
C HIS A 82 11.83 7.11 3.02
N PHE A 83 12.62 8.15 3.24
CA PHE A 83 13.31 8.40 4.50
C PHE A 83 13.34 9.91 4.77
N LYS A 84 13.40 10.32 6.03
CA LYS A 84 13.50 11.74 6.41
C LYS A 84 14.26 11.91 7.73
N PRO A 85 14.84 13.09 8.00
CA PRO A 85 15.40 13.39 9.31
C PRO A 85 14.29 13.40 10.37
N ARG A 86 14.57 12.85 11.55
CA ARG A 86 13.66 12.94 12.70
C ARG A 86 13.52 14.38 13.19
N PHE A 87 14.63 15.10 13.21
CA PHE A 87 14.73 16.52 13.57
C PHE A 87 15.33 17.30 12.39
N PRO A 88 14.51 17.99 11.57
CA PRO A 88 15.01 18.82 10.47
C PRO A 88 15.94 19.93 10.97
N GLY A 89 16.99 20.27 10.22
CA GLY A 89 17.91 21.35 10.56
C GLY A 89 19.05 20.98 11.53
N ALA A 90 19.00 19.82 12.19
CA ALA A 90 20.13 19.33 12.97
C ALA A 90 21.18 18.66 12.06
N GLY A 91 22.45 19.08 12.17
CA GLY A 91 23.55 18.57 11.32
C GLY A 91 23.79 17.06 11.41
N ARG A 92 23.37 16.40 12.50
CA ARG A 92 23.36 14.94 12.66
C ARG A 92 22.02 14.46 13.21
N SER A 93 20.99 14.54 12.39
CA SER A 93 19.66 14.06 12.74
C SER A 93 19.49 12.56 12.41
N PRO A 94 19.01 11.72 13.35
CA PRO A 94 18.64 10.34 13.05
C PRO A 94 17.60 10.27 11.92
N LEU A 95 17.69 9.26 11.06
CA LEU A 95 16.72 9.08 9.97
C LEU A 95 15.54 8.22 10.43
N LEU A 96 14.36 8.61 9.95
CA LEU A 96 13.14 7.81 9.95
C LEU A 96 12.92 7.23 8.55
N VAL A 97 12.35 6.04 8.47
CA VAL A 97 12.14 5.26 7.26
C VAL A 97 10.65 4.97 7.11
N HIS A 98 10.13 5.15 5.90
CA HIS A 98 8.76 4.80 5.57
C HIS A 98 8.70 3.35 5.07
N LEU A 99 8.16 2.44 5.87
CA LEU A 99 8.25 1.00 5.59
C LEU A 99 7.64 0.60 4.25
N GLU A 100 6.34 0.86 4.05
CA GLU A 100 5.63 0.46 2.83
C GLU A 100 6.29 0.98 1.55
N ARG A 101 6.72 2.26 1.56
CA ARG A 101 7.37 2.88 0.41
C ARG A 101 8.75 2.30 0.15
N CYS A 102 9.51 1.98 1.20
CA CYS A 102 10.79 1.29 1.07
C CYS A 102 10.63 -0.18 0.66
N GLU A 103 9.54 -0.83 1.07
CA GLU A 103 9.20 -2.19 0.69
C GLU A 103 8.82 -2.28 -0.80
N ALA A 104 8.06 -1.31 -1.31
CA ALA A 104 7.70 -1.23 -2.73
C ALA A 104 8.92 -1.17 -3.67
N VAL A 105 10.06 -0.67 -3.18
CA VAL A 105 11.33 -0.56 -3.93
C VAL A 105 12.41 -1.52 -3.43
N ALA A 106 12.06 -2.43 -2.51
CA ALA A 106 12.97 -3.42 -1.92
C ALA A 106 13.57 -4.40 -2.93
N THR A 107 12.93 -4.57 -4.08
CA THR A 107 13.41 -5.41 -5.19
C THR A 107 14.75 -4.95 -5.76
N LYS A 108 15.19 -3.72 -5.46
CA LYS A 108 16.47 -3.13 -5.86
C LYS A 108 17.62 -3.37 -4.85
N ARG A 109 17.50 -4.38 -3.98
CA ARG A 109 18.52 -4.71 -2.95
C ARG A 109 19.75 -5.46 -3.46
N ASN A 110 19.78 -5.84 -4.76
CA ASN A 110 20.91 -6.51 -5.39
C ASN A 110 22.10 -5.57 -5.66
#